data_AF-A0A164AX40-F1
#
_entry.id   AF-A0A164AX40-F1
#
_cell.length_a   1.000
_cell.length_b   1.000
_cell.length_c   1.000
_cell.angle_alpha   90.00
_cell.angle_beta   90.00
_cell.angle_gamma   90.00
#
_symmetry.space_group_name_H-M   'P 1'
#
loop_
_entity.id
_entity.type
_entity.pdbx_description
1 polymer ?
#
loop_
_entity_poly.entity_id
_entity_poly.type
_entity_poly.pdbx_seq_one_letter_code
_entity_poly.pdbx_strand_id
1 'polypeptide(L)'
;MAETRTALYDISARTVYMPDGTRLEAHSGLGELMDDPTQIHVHDRGATPPQIYELSKREKPFHGVEALRMKPVGQGDLFGRSGLLTHSYLMGPKGDSNGCVSFKDYTTFLQAYKAGAVKRLIVVPSLADPTVMVAQKT
;
A
#
# COMPACT_ATOMS: atom_id res chain seq x y z
N MET A 1 22.32 12.32 3.70
CA MET A 1 21.52 11.31 2.98
C MET A 1 20.07 11.78 3.06
N ALA A 2 19.42 12.09 1.93
CA ALA A 2 17.99 12.42 1.99
C ALA A 2 17.25 11.13 2.37
N GLU A 3 16.88 10.98 3.64
CA GLU A 3 16.05 9.85 4.07
C GLU A 3 14.74 9.94 3.29
N THR A 4 14.57 9.01 2.34
CA THR A 4 13.37 8.97 1.52
C THR A 4 12.22 8.62 2.46
N ARG A 5 11.29 9.56 2.68
CA ARG A 5 10.07 9.36 3.49
C ARG A 5 9.05 8.46 2.78
N THR A 6 9.54 7.37 2.21
CA THR A 6 8.88 6.54 1.21
C THR A 6 8.99 5.09 1.64
N ALA A 7 7.86 4.50 1.99
CA ALA A 7 7.77 3.05 2.10
C ALA A 7 7.52 2.44 0.71
N LEU A 8 7.90 1.19 0.53
CA LEU A 8 7.63 0.43 -0.69
C LEU A 8 6.81 -0.81 -0.34
N TYR A 9 5.66 -0.99 -0.99
CA TYR A 9 4.83 -2.18 -0.90
C TYR A 9 5.05 -3.08 -2.11
N ASP A 10 5.54 -4.29 -1.85
CA ASP A 10 5.61 -5.37 -2.82
C ASP A 10 4.38 -6.27 -2.64
N ILE A 11 3.51 -6.28 -3.66
CA ILE A 11 2.25 -7.05 -3.65
C ILE A 11 2.55 -8.54 -3.55
N SER A 12 3.44 -9.06 -4.41
CA SER A 12 3.74 -10.49 -4.48
C SER A 12 4.40 -11.01 -3.20
N ALA A 13 5.28 -10.20 -2.60
CA ALA A 13 5.96 -10.52 -1.35
C ALA A 13 5.13 -10.23 -0.10
N ARG A 14 3.95 -9.59 -0.24
CA ARG A 14 3.04 -9.23 0.87
C ARG A 14 3.73 -8.42 1.95
N THR A 15 4.65 -7.55 1.51
CA THR A 15 5.61 -6.90 2.40
C THR A 15 5.73 -5.41 2.08
N VAL A 16 5.62 -4.59 3.12
CA VAL A 16 5.99 -3.19 3.08
C VAL A 16 7.37 -3.02 3.70
N TYR A 17 8.30 -2.51 2.89
CA TYR A 17 9.64 -2.13 3.27
C TYR A 17 9.63 -0.67 3.72
N MET A 18 9.93 -0.44 4.99
CA MET A 18 9.94 0.87 5.62
C MET A 18 11.29 1.58 5.39
N PRO A 19 11.34 2.93 5.45
CA PRO A 19 12.60 3.69 5.29
C PRO A 19 13.70 3.31 6.29
N ASP A 20 13.33 2.91 7.51
CA ASP A 20 14.25 2.50 8.57
C ASP A 20 14.75 1.05 8.42
N GLY A 21 14.34 0.36 7.36
CA GLY A 21 14.65 -1.05 7.10
C GLY A 21 13.68 -2.05 7.73
N THR A 22 12.72 -1.60 8.55
CA THR A 22 11.67 -2.45 9.09
C THR A 22 10.80 -3.03 7.97
N ARG A 23 10.30 -4.25 8.15
CA ARG A 23 9.42 -4.92 7.19
C ARG A 23 8.09 -5.24 7.85
N LEU A 24 6.99 -4.88 7.21
CA LEU A 24 5.64 -5.10 7.71
C LEU A 24 4.85 -5.98 6.75
N GLU A 25 4.14 -6.97 7.29
CA GLU A 25 3.20 -7.81 6.54
C GLU A 25 1.98 -6.97 6.13
N ALA A 26 1.65 -7.01 4.84
CA ALA A 26 0.50 -6.33 4.28
C ALA A 26 -0.12 -7.12 3.12
N HIS A 27 -1.43 -6.93 2.93
CA HIS A 27 -2.19 -7.57 1.85
C HIS A 27 -3.02 -6.55 1.08
N SER A 28 -3.44 -6.93 -0.12
CA SER A 28 -4.43 -6.17 -0.86
C SER A 28 -5.27 -7.04 -1.78
N GLY A 29 -6.57 -6.77 -1.81
CA GLY A 29 -7.54 -7.50 -2.62
C GLY A 29 -8.34 -8.51 -1.79
N LEU A 30 -9.22 -9.26 -2.45
CA LEU A 30 -10.26 -10.05 -1.81
C LEU A 30 -10.29 -11.48 -2.35
N GLY A 31 -10.29 -12.45 -1.44
CA GLY A 31 -10.44 -13.86 -1.77
C GLY A 31 -9.33 -14.35 -2.70
N GLU A 32 -9.68 -15.02 -3.79
CA GLU A 32 -8.73 -15.63 -4.74
C GLU A 32 -7.89 -14.60 -5.52
N LEU A 33 -8.30 -13.33 -5.55
CA LEU A 33 -7.59 -12.25 -6.26
C LEU A 33 -6.65 -11.45 -5.33
N MET A 34 -6.61 -11.81 -4.05
CA MET A 34 -5.78 -11.15 -3.05
C MET A 34 -4.30 -11.40 -3.35
N ASP A 35 -3.49 -10.34 -3.22
CA ASP A 35 -2.05 -10.35 -3.43
C ASP A 35 -1.61 -10.81 -4.84
N ASP A 36 -2.52 -10.75 -5.82
CA ASP A 36 -2.22 -11.02 -7.23
C ASP A 36 -2.07 -9.70 -8.02
N PRO A 37 -0.84 -9.32 -8.41
CA PRO A 37 -0.61 -8.08 -9.15
C PRO A 37 -1.18 -8.10 -10.58
N THR A 38 -1.58 -9.25 -11.12
CA THR A 38 -2.22 -9.35 -12.44
C THR A 38 -3.70 -8.96 -12.41
N GLN A 39 -4.31 -8.98 -11.21
CA GLN A 39 -5.74 -8.74 -11.01
C GLN A 39 -6.07 -7.30 -10.59
N ILE A 40 -5.12 -6.38 -10.68
CA ILE A 40 -5.24 -4.97 -10.25
C ILE A 40 -6.36 -4.18 -10.93
N HIS A 41 -6.82 -4.65 -12.10
CA HIS A 41 -7.89 -4.07 -12.89
C HIS A 41 -9.29 -4.45 -12.38
N VAL A 42 -9.40 -5.47 -11.52
CA VAL A 42 -10.69 -5.94 -10.99
C VAL A 42 -11.17 -5.00 -9.88
N HIS A 43 -12.27 -4.30 -10.14
CA HIS A 43 -12.87 -3.36 -9.19
C HIS A 43 -13.28 -4.05 -7.89
N ASP A 44 -13.06 -3.38 -6.75
CA ASP A 44 -13.36 -3.83 -5.37
C ASP A 44 -12.82 -5.21 -4.96
N ARG A 45 -12.02 -5.89 -5.78
CA ARG A 45 -11.49 -7.22 -5.45
C ARG A 45 -10.01 -7.39 -5.76
N GLY A 46 -9.51 -6.69 -6.78
CA GLY A 46 -8.10 -6.72 -7.16
C GLY A 46 -7.19 -6.00 -6.19
N ALA A 47 -5.91 -6.37 -6.17
CA ALA A 47 -4.87 -5.68 -5.41
C ALA A 47 -4.75 -4.20 -5.79
N THR A 48 -4.20 -3.38 -4.91
CA THR A 48 -3.90 -1.96 -5.17
C THR A 48 -3.08 -1.81 -6.46
N PRO A 49 -3.45 -0.93 -7.40
CA PRO A 49 -2.67 -0.71 -8.61
C PRO A 49 -1.22 -0.26 -8.30
N PRO A 50 -0.21 -0.80 -9.00
CA PRO A 50 1.17 -0.32 -8.88
C PRO A 50 1.29 1.14 -9.30
N GLN A 51 1.62 2.01 -8.35
CA GLN A 51 1.81 3.45 -8.55
C GLN A 51 2.47 4.05 -7.30
N ILE A 52 2.93 5.28 -7.41
CA ILE A 52 3.33 6.14 -6.29
C ILE A 52 2.09 6.80 -5.68
N TYR A 53 1.90 6.63 -4.37
CA TYR A 53 0.82 7.26 -3.63
C TYR A 53 1.36 8.19 -2.54
N GLU A 54 0.86 9.42 -2.50
CA GLU A 54 0.98 10.29 -1.33
C GLU A 54 -0.04 9.93 -0.26
N LEU A 55 0.41 9.90 1.00
CA LEU A 55 -0.42 9.53 2.13
C LEU A 55 -0.96 10.77 2.83
N SER A 56 -2.25 10.78 3.12
CA SER A 56 -2.91 11.86 3.86
C SER A 56 -3.85 11.31 4.92
N LYS A 57 -3.98 12.03 6.04
CA LYS A 57 -4.97 11.70 7.07
C LYS A 57 -6.39 11.80 6.51
N ARG A 58 -7.27 10.96 7.04
CA ARG A 58 -8.71 11.13 6.86
C ARG A 58 -9.27 12.04 7.95
N GLU A 59 -10.31 12.78 7.63
CA GLU A 59 -11.03 13.63 8.59
C GLU A 59 -11.86 12.80 9.59
N LYS A 60 -12.26 11.59 9.19
CA LYS A 60 -13.06 10.67 10.00
C LYS A 60 -12.44 9.27 9.97
N PRO A 61 -12.61 8.45 11.02
CA PRO A 61 -12.20 7.04 11.02
C PRO A 61 -12.86 6.21 9.91
N PHE A 62 -12.24 5.08 9.54
CA PHE A 62 -12.75 4.08 8.59
C PHE A 62 -13.12 2.84 9.39
N HIS A 63 -14.40 2.55 9.56
CA HIS A 63 -14.85 1.46 10.43
C HIS A 63 -14.20 1.49 11.83
N GLY A 64 -14.04 2.69 12.40
CA GLY A 64 -13.38 2.90 13.70
C GLY A 64 -11.86 2.98 13.68
N VAL A 65 -11.20 2.72 12.54
CA VAL A 65 -9.73 2.76 12.40
C VAL A 65 -9.26 4.07 11.77
N GLU A 66 -8.17 4.65 12.26
CA GLU A 66 -7.53 5.81 11.65
C GLU A 66 -6.77 5.41 10.37
N ALA A 67 -7.52 5.22 9.29
CA ALA A 67 -6.97 4.89 7.98
C ALA A 67 -6.35 6.11 7.29
N LEU A 68 -5.31 5.90 6.48
CA LEU A 68 -4.70 6.94 5.64
C LEU A 68 -5.20 6.83 4.20
N ARG A 69 -5.52 7.96 3.59
CA ARG A 69 -5.87 8.05 2.17
C ARG A 69 -4.62 7.95 1.31
N MET A 70 -4.67 7.08 0.30
CA MET A 70 -3.66 6.97 -0.74
C MET A 70 -4.09 7.84 -1.93
N LYS A 71 -3.28 8.86 -2.26
CA LYS A 71 -3.50 9.77 -3.39
C LYS A 71 -2.48 9.47 -4.49
N PRO A 72 -2.88 8.98 -5.66
CA PRO A 72 -1.94 8.66 -6.74
C PRO A 72 -1.21 9.92 -7.21
N VAL A 73 0.07 9.78 -7.53
CA VAL A 73 0.92 10.85 -8.09
C VAL A 73 1.24 10.55 -9.54
N GLY A 74 1.19 11.56 -10.40
CA GLY A 74 1.56 11.44 -11.82
C GLY A 74 0.49 10.76 -12.66
N GLN A 75 0.92 10.22 -13.81
CA GLN A 75 0.06 9.47 -14.73
C GLN A 75 0.20 7.97 -14.47
N GLY A 76 -0.93 7.26 -14.54
CA GLY A 76 -1.00 5.80 -14.42
C GLY A 76 -2.46 5.37 -14.44
N ASP A 77 -2.74 4.21 -15.03
CA ASP A 77 -4.10 3.69 -15.07
C ASP A 77 -4.46 3.08 -13.72
N LEU A 78 -5.47 3.65 -13.08
CA LEU A 78 -6.04 3.14 -11.85
C LEU A 78 -7.31 2.32 -12.12
N PHE A 79 -7.65 2.07 -13.38
CA PHE A 79 -8.82 1.31 -13.82
C PHE A 79 -10.13 1.90 -13.29
N GLY A 80 -10.21 3.24 -13.22
CA GLY A 80 -11.32 3.97 -12.60
C GLY A 80 -11.41 3.83 -11.08
N ARG A 81 -10.44 3.19 -10.43
CA ARG A 81 -10.43 2.95 -8.99
C ARG A 81 -9.96 4.18 -8.24
N SER A 82 -10.64 4.45 -7.14
CA SER A 82 -10.35 5.59 -6.28
C SER A 82 -10.60 5.22 -4.82
N GLY A 83 -10.32 6.15 -3.91
CA GLY A 83 -10.66 5.95 -2.51
C GLY A 83 -9.82 4.92 -1.76
N LEU A 84 -8.69 4.47 -2.32
CA LEU A 84 -7.78 3.50 -1.71
C LEU A 84 -7.20 4.03 -0.40
N LEU A 85 -7.05 3.12 0.56
CA LEU A 85 -6.62 3.42 1.94
C LEU A 85 -5.49 2.48 2.38
N THR A 86 -4.73 2.91 3.39
CA THR A 86 -4.02 1.99 4.29
C THR A 86 -4.80 1.83 5.59
N HIS A 87 -4.93 0.61 6.11
CA HIS A 87 -5.61 0.33 7.38
C HIS A 87 -5.18 -1.02 7.99
N SER A 88 -5.61 -1.33 9.22
CA SER A 88 -5.46 -2.66 9.82
C SER A 88 -6.38 -3.69 9.15
N TYR A 89 -6.26 -4.97 9.44
CA TYR A 89 -7.25 -5.92 8.95
C TYR A 89 -8.66 -5.57 9.44
N LEU A 90 -9.59 -5.40 8.49
CA LEU A 90 -10.99 -5.02 8.75
C LEU A 90 -11.98 -6.07 8.22
N MET A 91 -11.58 -6.90 7.25
CA MET A 91 -12.41 -7.95 6.66
C MET A 91 -11.82 -9.32 7.01
N GLY A 92 -11.99 -9.72 8.27
CA GLY A 92 -11.51 -11.01 8.75
C GLY A 92 -9.98 -11.08 8.94
N PRO A 93 -9.47 -12.25 9.34
CA PRO A 93 -8.10 -12.39 9.85
C PRO A 93 -7.02 -12.51 8.76
N LYS A 94 -7.40 -12.68 7.49
CA LYS A 94 -6.47 -12.87 6.37
C LYS A 94 -5.97 -11.56 5.75
N GLY A 95 -6.54 -10.43 6.15
CA GLY A 95 -6.19 -9.13 5.57
C GLY A 95 -6.93 -8.81 4.27
N ASP A 96 -8.04 -9.47 3.99
CA ASP A 96 -8.88 -9.12 2.84
C ASP A 96 -9.25 -7.63 2.84
N SER A 97 -9.35 -7.07 1.64
CA SER A 97 -9.78 -5.70 1.41
C SER A 97 -10.43 -5.58 0.03
N ASN A 98 -11.18 -4.49 -0.20
CA ASN A 98 -11.65 -4.17 -1.55
C ASN A 98 -10.56 -3.54 -2.44
N GLY A 99 -9.29 -3.88 -2.15
CA GLY A 99 -8.10 -3.37 -2.81
C GLY A 99 -7.36 -2.25 -2.09
N CYS A 100 -7.71 -1.95 -0.84
CA CYS A 100 -6.88 -1.16 0.06
C CYS A 100 -5.65 -1.97 0.50
N VAL A 101 -4.59 -1.30 0.94
CA VAL A 101 -3.43 -1.98 1.56
C VAL A 101 -3.74 -2.19 3.04
N SER A 102 -3.99 -3.43 3.42
CA SER A 102 -4.30 -3.81 4.80
C SER A 102 -3.05 -4.34 5.48
N PHE A 103 -2.79 -3.95 6.72
CA PHE A 103 -1.57 -4.30 7.46
C PHE A 103 -1.92 -5.17 8.65
N LYS A 104 -1.07 -6.18 8.91
CA LYS A 104 -1.15 -6.97 10.14
C LYS A 104 -0.81 -6.14 11.36
N ASP A 105 0.32 -5.43 11.29
CA ASP A 105 0.77 -4.45 12.28
C ASP A 105 0.60 -3.04 11.72
N TYR A 106 -0.64 -2.60 11.66
CA TYR A 106 -0.96 -1.26 11.17
C TYR A 106 -0.50 -0.15 12.11
N THR A 107 -0.43 -0.43 13.42
CA THR A 107 -0.02 0.55 14.41
C THR A 107 1.39 1.05 14.12
N THR A 108 2.31 0.14 13.83
CA THR A 108 3.69 0.51 13.48
C THR A 108 3.75 1.39 12.24
N PHE A 109 3.02 1.04 11.17
CA PHE A 109 2.95 1.87 9.96
C PHE A 109 2.35 3.25 10.22
N LEU A 110 1.24 3.32 10.95
CA LEU A 110 0.55 4.57 11.26
C LEU A 110 1.40 5.50 12.13
N GLN A 111 2.14 4.96 13.10
CA GLN A 111 3.05 5.76 13.93
C GLN A 111 4.21 6.31 13.10
N ALA A 112 4.79 5.51 12.21
CA ALA A 112 5.82 5.98 11.28
C ALA A 112 5.32 7.14 10.40
N TYR A 113 4.07 7.06 9.93
CA TYR A 113 3.44 8.18 9.21
C TYR A 113 3.26 9.42 10.10
N LYS A 114 2.74 9.26 11.32
CA LYS A 114 2.51 10.36 12.26
C LYS A 114 3.82 11.05 12.68
N ALA A 115 4.91 10.29 12.82
CA ALA A 115 6.25 10.81 13.08
C ALA A 115 6.87 11.51 11.84
N GLY A 116 6.24 11.42 10.67
CA GLY A 116 6.74 11.99 9.42
C GLY A 116 7.86 11.17 8.76
N ALA A 117 8.14 9.97 9.27
CA ALA A 117 9.11 9.04 8.70
C ALA A 117 8.60 8.45 7.38
N VAL A 118 7.28 8.28 7.23
CA VAL A 118 6.64 7.87 5.98
C VAL A 118 5.63 8.93 5.56
N LYS A 119 5.68 9.34 4.30
CA LYS A 119 4.70 10.25 3.65
C LYS A 119 4.20 9.73 2.31
N ARG A 120 4.89 8.74 1.75
CA ARG A 120 4.63 8.16 0.44
C ARG A 120 4.71 6.64 0.51
N LEU A 121 3.87 5.98 -0.27
CA LEU A 121 3.91 4.54 -0.49
C LEU A 121 4.06 4.28 -1.98
N ILE A 122 5.14 3.62 -2.38
CA ILE A 122 5.29 3.10 -3.75
C ILE A 122 4.77 1.68 -3.76
N VAL A 123 3.81 1.38 -4.62
CA VAL A 123 3.28 0.03 -4.80
C VAL A 123 3.87 -0.57 -6.07
N VAL A 124 4.43 -1.77 -5.97
CA VAL A 124 5.05 -2.48 -7.09
C VAL A 124 4.49 -3.91 -7.20
N PRO A 125 4.46 -4.51 -8.40
CA PRO A 125 4.04 -5.91 -8.55
C PRO A 125 4.93 -6.86 -7.76
N SER A 126 6.25 -6.69 -7.91
CA SER A 126 7.29 -7.47 -7.27
C SER A 126 8.64 -6.76 -7.36
N LEU A 127 9.44 -6.76 -6.30
CA LEU A 127 10.83 -6.32 -6.32
C LEU A 127 11.76 -7.34 -6.98
N ALA A 128 11.32 -8.58 -7.12
CA ALA A 128 12.05 -9.58 -7.89
C ALA A 128 11.97 -9.30 -9.40
N ASP A 129 11.09 -8.39 -9.84
CA ASP A 129 11.03 -7.94 -11.22
C ASP A 129 12.22 -6.99 -11.52
N PRO A 130 13.10 -7.36 -12.48
CA PRO A 130 14.26 -6.55 -12.84
C PRO A 130 13.92 -5.12 -13.27
N THR A 131 12.71 -4.89 -13.79
CA THR A 131 12.28 -3.58 -14.28
C THR A 131 12.02 -2.57 -13.15
N VAL A 132 11.65 -3.04 -11.96
CA VAL A 132 11.38 -2.20 -10.78
C VAL A 132 12.69 -1.73 -10.12
N MET A 133 13.73 -2.57 -10.14
CA MET A 133 15.03 -2.28 -9.52
C MET A 133 15.81 -1.14 -10.21
N VAL A 134 15.51 -0.85 -11.48
CA VAL A 134 16.15 0.24 -12.24
C VAL A 134 15.60 1.61 -11.83
N ALA A 135 14.32 1.70 -11.48
CA ALA A 135 13.65 2.97 -11.11
C ALA A 135 14.05 3.52 -9.72
N GLN A 136 14.71 2.70 -8.88
CA GLN A 136 15.19 3.13 -7.56
C GLN A 136 16.62 3.72 -7.56
N LYS A 137 17.35 3.64 -8.68
CA LYS A 137 18.77 4.02 -8.75
C LYS A 137 19.06 5.39 -9.40
N THR A 138 18.05 6.15 -9.79
CA THR A 138 18.17 7.48 -10.40
C THR A 138 17.47 8.53 -9.56
#